data_AF-A0A9D9SIV9-F1
#
_entry.id   AF-A0A9D9SIV9-F1
#
_cell.length_a   1.000
_cell.length_b   1.000
_cell.length_c   1.000
_cell.angle_alpha   90.00
_cell.angle_beta   90.00
_cell.angle_gamma   90.00
#
_symmetry.space_group_name_H-M   'P 1'
#
loop_
_entity.id
_entity.type
_entity.pdbx_description
1 polymer ?
#
loop_
_entity_poly.entity_id
_entity_poly.type
_entity_poly.pdbx_seq_one_letter_code
_entity_poly.pdbx_strand_id
1 'polypeptide(L)'
;MIYVVEIPAQGDAHAWFAFNEDDLLRKVAADDRRAVHEIWDSATARELLDLFDEQPDTAGVEERYPGIHRLGIEFGWDAPLFRADYLQEPGLYVPEPTRLIDACRAALRARGGEWRFYEGEQHALTAVDKPDELYDRPGGWRARWALRQQLIAVEALADDL
;
A
#
# COMPACT_ATOMS: atom_id res chain seq x y z
N MET A 1 -2.39 3.92 -13.25
CA MET A 1 -1.91 2.52 -13.15
C MET A 1 -0.58 2.48 -12.44
N ILE A 2 -0.37 1.46 -11.62
CA ILE A 2 0.85 1.20 -10.86
C ILE A 2 1.29 -0.21 -11.24
N TYR A 3 2.55 -0.39 -11.62
CA TYR A 3 3.09 -1.71 -11.96
C TYR A 3 4.01 -2.19 -10.85
N VAL A 4 3.89 -3.47 -10.51
CA VAL A 4 4.68 -4.13 -9.49
C VAL A 4 5.34 -5.35 -10.11
N VAL A 5 6.65 -5.47 -9.92
CA VAL A 5 7.40 -6.68 -10.27
C VAL A 5 7.86 -7.34 -8.98
N GLU A 6 7.51 -8.60 -8.84
CA GLU A 6 7.87 -9.46 -7.72
C GLU A 6 8.91 -10.47 -8.17
N ILE A 7 9.99 -10.57 -7.42
CA ILE A 7 10.95 -11.67 -7.49
C ILE A 7 10.91 -12.36 -6.13
N PRO A 8 10.14 -13.46 -6.00
CA PRO A 8 10.05 -14.17 -4.75
C PRO A 8 11.40 -14.84 -4.43
N ALA A 9 11.64 -15.15 -3.15
CA ALA A 9 12.84 -15.86 -2.73
C ALA A 9 12.94 -17.27 -3.37
N GLN A 10 11.79 -17.87 -3.70
CA GLN A 10 11.68 -19.13 -4.42
C GLN A 10 10.55 -19.01 -5.46
N GLY A 11 10.80 -19.47 -6.68
CA GLY A 11 9.84 -19.41 -7.79
C GLY A 11 10.27 -18.45 -8.90
N ASP A 12 9.38 -18.25 -9.86
CA ASP A 12 9.61 -17.37 -11.00
C ASP A 12 9.17 -15.94 -10.70
N ALA A 13 9.86 -14.98 -11.33
CA ALA A 13 9.47 -13.58 -11.27
C ALA A 13 8.12 -13.36 -11.97
N HIS A 14 7.29 -12.50 -11.39
CA HIS A 14 5.97 -12.16 -11.91
C HIS A 14 5.76 -10.65 -11.87
N ALA A 15 4.94 -10.13 -12.77
CA ALA A 15 4.57 -8.72 -12.78
C ALA A 15 3.06 -8.58 -12.86
N TRP A 16 2.52 -7.60 -12.16
CA TRP A 16 1.11 -7.28 -12.15
C TRP A 16 0.93 -5.77 -12.05
N PHE A 17 -0.31 -5.31 -12.21
CA PHE A 17 -0.64 -3.90 -12.13
C PHE A 17 -1.84 -3.66 -11.23
N ALA A 18 -1.93 -2.44 -10.72
CA ALA A 18 -3.11 -1.88 -10.08
C ALA A 18 -3.60 -0.66 -10.87
N PHE A 19 -4.91 -0.46 -10.97
CA PHE A 19 -5.48 0.67 -11.70
C PHE A 19 -5.17 2.00 -11.00
N ASN A 20 -5.35 2.02 -9.68
CA ASN A 20 -5.16 3.16 -8.78
C ASN A 20 -4.64 2.67 -7.40
N GLU A 21 -4.53 3.60 -6.45
CA GLU A 21 -4.05 3.31 -5.09
C GLU A 21 -4.97 2.34 -4.33
N ASP A 22 -6.29 2.49 -4.43
CA ASP A 22 -7.24 1.58 -3.77
C ASP A 22 -7.16 0.14 -4.30
N ASP A 23 -6.99 -0.02 -5.62
CA ASP A 23 -6.77 -1.34 -6.23
C ASP A 23 -5.43 -1.95 -5.81
N LEU A 24 -4.39 -1.12 -5.65
CA LEU A 24 -3.11 -1.57 -5.11
C LEU A 24 -3.29 -2.08 -3.68
N LEU A 25 -3.93 -1.29 -2.81
CA LEU A 25 -4.16 -1.66 -1.41
C LEU A 25 -4.97 -2.95 -1.30
N ARG A 26 -6.05 -3.10 -2.08
CA ARG A 26 -6.84 -4.34 -2.10
C ARG A 26 -6.03 -5.55 -2.53
N LYS A 27 -5.23 -5.44 -3.60
CA LYS A 27 -4.39 -6.54 -4.11
C LYS A 27 -3.28 -6.90 -3.13
N VAL A 28 -2.65 -5.91 -2.50
CA VAL A 28 -1.66 -6.16 -1.46
C VAL A 28 -2.34 -6.86 -0.29
N ALA A 29 -3.43 -6.32 0.26
CA ALA A 29 -4.11 -6.91 1.41
C ALA A 29 -4.61 -8.35 1.20
N ALA A 30 -4.96 -8.74 -0.03
CA ALA A 30 -5.51 -10.07 -0.34
C ALA A 30 -4.61 -11.24 0.13
N ASP A 31 -3.30 -11.08 0.03
CA ASP A 31 -2.30 -12.08 0.43
C ASP A 31 -1.43 -11.60 1.61
N ASP A 32 -1.92 -10.62 2.38
CA ASP A 32 -1.21 -10.13 3.56
C ASP A 32 -1.71 -10.77 4.86
N ARG A 33 -0.83 -10.82 5.85
CA ARG A 33 -1.20 -11.25 7.22
C ARG A 33 -1.95 -10.16 7.99
N ARG A 34 -1.82 -8.91 7.57
CA ARG A 34 -2.47 -7.74 8.15
C ARG A 34 -3.77 -7.43 7.40
N ALA A 35 -4.77 -6.96 8.13
CA ALA A 35 -5.99 -6.45 7.52
C ALA A 35 -5.71 -5.17 6.73
N VAL A 36 -6.59 -4.83 5.79
CA VAL A 36 -6.43 -3.70 4.87
C VAL A 36 -6.13 -2.37 5.59
N HIS A 37 -6.86 -2.08 6.67
CA HIS A 37 -6.71 -0.86 7.49
C HIS A 37 -5.43 -0.86 8.35
N GLU A 38 -4.78 -2.01 8.54
CA GLU A 38 -3.49 -2.08 9.22
C GLU A 38 -2.34 -1.84 8.25
N ILE A 39 -2.53 -2.14 6.97
CA ILE A 39 -1.58 -1.79 5.91
C ILE A 39 -1.59 -0.28 5.72
N TRP A 40 -2.76 0.29 5.50
CA TRP A 40 -2.95 1.74 5.42
C TRP A 40 -4.39 2.12 5.79
N ASP A 41 -4.54 3.19 6.57
CA ASP A 41 -5.83 3.80 6.84
C ASP A 41 -5.69 5.32 7.02
N SER A 42 -6.79 6.03 6.79
CA SER A 42 -6.93 7.45 7.13
C SER A 42 -8.30 7.71 7.74
N ALA A 43 -8.27 8.25 8.96
CA ALA A 43 -9.47 8.53 9.73
C ALA A 43 -9.21 9.70 10.68
N THR A 44 -10.27 10.38 11.06
CA THR A 44 -10.30 11.31 12.18
C THR A 44 -10.57 10.58 13.48
N ALA A 45 -10.21 11.17 14.63
CA ALA A 45 -10.53 10.57 15.93
C ALA A 45 -12.05 10.42 16.14
N ARG A 46 -12.87 11.32 15.55
CA ARG A 46 -14.33 11.20 15.55
C ARG A 46 -14.81 9.99 14.77
N GLU A 47 -14.33 9.79 13.54
CA GLU A 47 -14.69 8.62 12.73
C GLU A 47 -14.28 7.31 13.42
N LEU A 48 -13.14 7.29 14.11
CA LEU A 48 -12.72 6.13 14.90
C LEU A 48 -13.66 5.82 16.07
N LEU A 49 -14.22 6.83 16.74
CA LEU A 49 -15.25 6.62 17.78
C LEU A 49 -16.58 6.18 17.19
N ASP A 50 -16.94 6.70 16.02
CA ASP A 50 -18.19 6.39 15.33
C ASP A 50 -18.31 4.89 15.00
N LEU A 51 -17.17 4.20 14.80
CA LEU A 51 -17.12 2.73 14.66
C LEU A 51 -17.68 1.96 15.88
N PHE A 52 -17.80 2.63 17.03
CA PHE A 52 -18.36 2.11 18.26
C PHE A 52 -19.71 2.75 18.62
N ASP A 53 -20.32 3.50 17.68
CA ASP A 53 -21.53 4.30 17.91
C ASP A 53 -21.36 5.37 19.01
N GLU A 54 -20.14 5.89 19.18
CA GLU A 54 -19.79 6.89 20.21
C GLU A 54 -19.45 8.26 19.62
N GLN A 55 -19.62 9.31 20.43
CA GLN A 55 -19.27 10.68 20.07
C GLN A 55 -18.34 11.30 21.13
N PRO A 56 -17.52 12.32 20.78
CA PRO A 56 -16.59 12.95 21.71
C PRO A 56 -17.19 13.47 23.03
N ASP A 57 -18.46 13.85 23.01
CA ASP A 57 -19.22 14.38 24.15
C ASP A 57 -20.00 13.30 24.91
N THR A 58 -19.93 12.04 24.47
CA THR A 58 -20.59 10.94 25.18
C THR A 58 -19.87 10.70 26.51
N ALA A 59 -20.65 10.61 27.59
CA ALA A 59 -20.10 10.48 28.93
C ALA A 59 -19.22 9.21 29.05
N GLY A 60 -18.02 9.40 29.59
CA GLY A 60 -17.08 8.31 29.88
C GLY A 60 -16.42 7.69 28.65
N VAL A 61 -16.31 8.43 27.54
CA VAL A 61 -15.55 8.01 26.35
C VAL A 61 -14.06 7.99 26.64
N GLU A 62 -13.58 8.89 27.48
CA GLU A 62 -12.20 9.01 27.89
C GLU A 62 -11.70 7.77 28.66
N GLU A 63 -12.54 7.11 29.46
CA GLU A 63 -12.19 5.86 30.14
C GLU A 63 -12.37 4.62 29.27
N ARG A 64 -13.41 4.59 28.41
CA ARG A 64 -13.72 3.42 27.57
C ARG A 64 -12.82 3.32 26.35
N TYR A 65 -12.47 4.45 25.75
CA TYR A 65 -11.66 4.55 24.53
C TYR A 65 -10.49 5.55 24.72
N PRO A 66 -9.61 5.33 25.72
CA PRO A 66 -8.57 6.29 26.09
C PRO A 66 -7.60 6.58 24.93
N GLY A 67 -7.35 5.59 24.07
CA GLY A 67 -6.51 5.75 22.88
C GLY A 67 -7.09 6.74 21.88
N ILE A 68 -8.36 6.57 21.50
CA ILE A 68 -9.03 7.42 20.51
C ILE A 68 -9.30 8.81 21.10
N HIS A 69 -9.72 8.88 22.35
CA HIS A 69 -9.91 10.16 23.04
C HIS A 69 -8.62 10.98 23.09
N ARG A 70 -7.48 10.36 23.39
CA ARG A 70 -6.18 11.04 23.34
C ARG A 70 -5.88 11.62 21.95
N LEU A 71 -6.14 10.89 20.87
CA LEU A 71 -5.95 11.40 19.50
C LEU A 71 -6.81 12.66 19.26
N GLY A 72 -8.08 12.63 19.69
CA GLY A 72 -8.99 13.76 19.56
C GLY A 72 -8.56 14.99 20.36
N ILE A 73 -7.98 14.80 21.54
CA ILE A 73 -7.44 15.89 22.37
C ILE A 73 -6.12 16.43 21.81
N GLU A 74 -5.22 15.55 21.37
CA GLU A 74 -3.86 15.93 20.94
C GLU A 74 -3.84 16.57 19.56
N PHE A 75 -4.59 16.01 18.62
CA PHE A 75 -4.55 16.42 17.20
C PHE A 75 -5.84 17.11 16.73
N GLY A 76 -6.92 17.04 17.53
CA GLY A 76 -8.24 17.54 17.16
C GLY A 76 -9.15 16.42 16.63
N TRP A 77 -10.42 16.48 16.99
CA TRP A 77 -11.41 15.44 16.70
C TRP A 77 -11.68 15.20 15.21
N ASP A 78 -11.53 16.24 14.39
CA ASP A 78 -11.82 16.25 12.96
C ASP A 78 -10.53 16.38 12.11
N ALA A 79 -9.35 16.26 12.74
CA ALA A 79 -8.07 16.26 12.02
C ALA A 79 -7.81 14.89 11.38
N PRO A 80 -7.46 14.82 10.09
CA PRO A 80 -7.13 13.56 9.44
C PRO A 80 -5.84 12.99 10.03
N LEU A 81 -5.90 11.73 10.45
CA LEU A 81 -4.76 10.96 10.92
C LEU A 81 -4.52 9.80 9.96
N PHE A 82 -3.31 9.29 9.96
CA PHE A 82 -2.86 8.25 9.05
C PHE A 82 -2.23 7.11 9.84
N ARG A 83 -2.57 5.88 9.46
CA ARG A 83 -2.01 4.65 10.01
C ARG A 83 -1.31 3.87 8.92
N ALA A 84 -0.15 3.32 9.21
CA ALA A 84 0.57 2.39 8.33
C ALA A 84 1.50 1.49 9.15
N ASP A 85 1.02 0.32 9.59
CA ASP A 85 1.72 -0.53 10.57
C ASP A 85 3.01 -1.18 10.06
N TYR A 86 3.28 -1.10 8.75
CA TYR A 86 4.54 -1.53 8.16
C TYR A 86 5.62 -0.44 8.16
N LEU A 87 5.23 0.83 8.36
CA LEU A 87 6.12 1.98 8.43
C LEU A 87 6.25 2.56 9.83
N GLN A 88 5.27 2.29 10.69
CA GLN A 88 5.12 2.87 12.02
C GLN A 88 4.81 1.78 13.05
N GLU A 89 4.74 2.17 14.32
CA GLU A 89 4.27 1.28 15.38
C GLU A 89 2.85 0.78 15.06
N PRO A 90 2.56 -0.53 15.21
CA PRO A 90 1.23 -1.06 14.89
C PRO A 90 0.11 -0.38 15.67
N GLY A 91 -0.95 0.03 14.98
CA GLY A 91 -2.11 0.70 15.60
C GLY A 91 -1.91 2.20 15.84
N LEU A 92 -0.75 2.76 15.50
CA LEU A 92 -0.48 4.18 15.67
C LEU A 92 -1.13 4.98 14.54
N TYR A 93 -1.90 6.00 14.93
CA TYR A 93 -2.41 7.06 14.06
C TYR A 93 -1.60 8.34 14.31
N VAL A 94 -1.06 8.92 13.24
CA VAL A 94 -0.26 10.16 13.30
C VAL A 94 -0.81 11.23 12.36
N PRO A 95 -0.61 12.53 12.64
CA PRO A 95 -1.07 13.61 11.76
C PRO A 95 -0.22 13.77 10.50
N GLU A 96 1.03 13.27 10.49
CA GLU A 96 1.88 13.32 9.32
C GLU A 96 1.34 12.42 8.19
N PRO A 97 1.04 12.99 7.00
CA PRO A 97 0.50 12.22 5.90
C PRO A 97 1.43 11.08 5.48
N THR A 98 0.93 9.86 5.63
CA THR A 98 1.58 8.66 5.09
C THR A 98 0.89 8.27 3.81
N ARG A 99 1.64 8.19 2.70
CA ARG A 99 1.09 7.81 1.40
C ARG A 99 0.74 6.33 1.38
N LEU A 100 -0.43 5.98 0.85
CA LEU A 100 -0.88 4.60 0.68
C LEU A 100 0.13 3.77 -0.11
N ILE A 101 0.69 4.33 -1.19
CA ILE A 101 1.72 3.65 -2.00
C ILE A 101 2.95 3.27 -1.17
N ASP A 102 3.40 4.14 -0.27
CA ASP A 102 4.57 3.86 0.57
C ASP A 102 4.27 2.78 1.60
N ALA A 103 3.05 2.77 2.15
CA ALA A 103 2.59 1.72 3.05
C ALA A 103 2.47 0.36 2.35
N CYS A 104 1.90 0.31 1.14
CA CYS A 104 1.84 -0.90 0.31
C CYS A 104 3.24 -1.41 -0.06
N ARG A 105 4.17 -0.50 -0.39
CA ARG A 105 5.57 -0.83 -0.68
C ARG A 105 6.25 -1.46 0.53
N ALA A 106 5.99 -0.93 1.73
CA ALA A 106 6.53 -1.47 2.97
C ALA A 106 5.94 -2.87 3.28
N ALA A 107 4.63 -3.06 3.08
CA ALA A 107 3.96 -4.34 3.25
C ALA A 107 4.54 -5.43 2.34
N LEU A 108 4.68 -5.15 1.05
CA LEU A 108 5.25 -6.09 0.09
C LEU A 108 6.73 -6.41 0.41
N ARG A 109 7.54 -5.41 0.75
CA ARG A 109 8.93 -5.64 1.19
C ARG A 109 9.02 -6.54 2.43
N ALA A 110 8.07 -6.42 3.36
CA ALA A 110 8.03 -7.24 4.56
C ALA A 110 7.71 -8.73 4.30
N ARG A 111 7.22 -9.08 3.09
CA ARG A 111 7.06 -10.49 2.65
C ARG A 111 8.38 -11.17 2.30
N GLY A 112 9.45 -10.39 2.13
CA GLY A 112 10.72 -10.87 1.60
C GLY A 112 10.73 -10.91 0.07
N GLY A 113 11.84 -11.37 -0.51
CA GLY A 113 12.09 -11.26 -1.95
C GLY A 113 12.52 -9.86 -2.38
N GLU A 114 12.55 -9.64 -3.69
CA GLU A 114 12.88 -8.35 -4.30
C GLU A 114 11.70 -7.80 -5.08
N TRP A 115 11.50 -6.49 -4.95
CA TRP A 115 10.32 -5.82 -5.50
C TRP A 115 10.73 -4.57 -6.28
N ARG A 116 10.04 -4.33 -7.39
CA ARG A 116 10.10 -3.06 -8.12
C ARG A 116 8.71 -2.47 -8.26
N PHE A 117 8.64 -1.15 -8.15
CA PHE A 117 7.41 -0.37 -8.19
C PHE A 117 7.56 0.72 -9.23
N TYR A 118 6.59 0.81 -10.12
CA TYR A 118 6.54 1.84 -11.15
C TYR A 118 5.19 2.55 -11.05
N GLU A 119 5.22 3.76 -10.49
CA GLU A 119 4.07 4.64 -10.40
C GLU A 119 3.83 5.24 -11.79
N GLY A 120 2.90 4.66 -12.55
CA GLY A 120 2.62 5.07 -13.93
C GLY A 120 3.26 4.17 -14.98
N GLU A 121 2.54 4.01 -16.10
CA GLU A 121 2.94 3.20 -17.24
C GLU A 121 4.24 3.69 -17.89
N GLN A 122 4.41 5.02 -18.03
CA GLN A 122 5.62 5.58 -18.62
C GLN A 122 6.89 5.18 -17.86
N HIS A 123 6.81 5.10 -16.53
CA HIS A 123 7.93 4.64 -15.70
C HIS A 123 8.19 3.14 -15.88
N ALA A 124 7.14 2.33 -16.00
CA ALA A 124 7.25 0.90 -16.25
C ALA A 124 7.86 0.60 -17.62
N LEU A 125 7.38 1.25 -18.69
CA LEU A 125 7.93 1.16 -20.04
C LEU A 125 9.41 1.54 -20.05
N THR A 126 9.74 2.68 -19.46
CA THR A 126 11.12 3.17 -19.37
C THR A 126 12.03 2.18 -18.63
N ALA A 127 11.51 1.46 -17.62
CA ALA A 127 12.29 0.51 -16.84
C ALA A 127 12.63 -0.78 -17.61
N VAL A 128 11.82 -1.16 -18.60
CA VAL A 128 12.11 -2.32 -19.46
C VAL A 128 13.37 -2.09 -20.29
N ASP A 129 13.55 -0.86 -20.79
CA ASP A 129 14.62 -0.51 -21.72
C ASP A 129 15.89 0.05 -21.05
N LYS A 130 15.81 0.43 -19.77
CA LYS A 130 16.96 0.97 -19.03
C LYS A 130 17.81 -0.13 -18.37
N PRO A 131 19.12 0.10 -18.23
CA PRO A 131 19.96 -0.70 -17.34
C PRO A 131 19.40 -0.65 -15.91
N ASP A 132 19.27 -1.81 -15.28
CA ASP A 132 18.86 -1.97 -13.88
C ASP A 132 19.59 -3.19 -13.33
N GLU A 133 20.26 -3.03 -12.19
CA GLU A 133 21.07 -4.07 -11.55
C GLU A 133 20.27 -5.37 -11.32
N LEU A 134 18.99 -5.27 -10.96
CA LEU A 134 18.13 -6.43 -10.72
C LEU A 134 17.73 -7.14 -12.01
N TYR A 135 17.60 -6.41 -13.13
CA TYR A 135 17.27 -7.00 -14.42
C TYR A 135 18.50 -7.51 -15.18
N ASP A 136 19.66 -6.90 -15.00
CA ASP A 136 20.87 -7.20 -15.75
C ASP A 136 21.75 -8.28 -15.08
N ARG A 137 21.50 -8.61 -13.81
CA ARG A 137 22.14 -9.76 -13.15
C ARG A 137 21.73 -11.10 -13.78
N PRO A 138 22.50 -12.18 -13.59
CA PRO A 138 22.13 -13.51 -14.07
C PRO A 138 20.73 -13.93 -13.63
N GLY A 139 19.85 -14.25 -14.58
CA GLY A 139 18.46 -14.63 -14.34
C GLY A 139 17.48 -13.47 -14.16
N GLY A 140 17.96 -12.23 -13.97
CA GLY A 140 17.14 -11.02 -13.83
C GLY A 140 16.28 -10.69 -15.06
N TRP A 141 16.69 -11.18 -16.23
CA TRP A 141 15.93 -11.05 -17.47
C TRP A 141 14.50 -11.58 -17.37
N ARG A 142 14.22 -12.58 -16.51
CA ARG A 142 12.87 -13.12 -16.31
C ARG A 142 11.94 -12.08 -15.70
N ALA A 143 12.44 -11.27 -14.76
CA ALA A 143 11.68 -10.20 -14.14
C ALA A 143 11.41 -9.06 -15.13
N ARG A 144 12.41 -8.71 -15.96
CA ARG A 144 12.22 -7.76 -17.07
C ARG A 144 11.20 -8.27 -18.08
N TRP A 145 11.27 -9.57 -18.41
CA TRP A 145 10.33 -10.22 -19.31
C TRP A 145 8.90 -10.22 -18.75
N ALA A 146 8.72 -10.54 -17.47
CA ALA A 146 7.43 -10.50 -16.81
C ALA A 146 6.80 -9.10 -16.88
N LEU A 147 7.58 -8.05 -16.59
CA LEU A 147 7.11 -6.65 -16.72
C LEU A 147 6.66 -6.36 -18.15
N ARG A 148 7.45 -6.76 -19.15
CA ARG A 148 7.11 -6.55 -20.57
C ARG A 148 5.83 -7.27 -20.96
N GLN A 149 5.65 -8.53 -20.53
CA GLN A 149 4.43 -9.29 -20.79
C GLN A 149 3.20 -8.62 -20.17
N GLN A 150 3.34 -8.11 -18.94
CA GLN A 150 2.24 -7.41 -18.27
C GLN A 150 1.86 -6.11 -18.99
N LEU A 151 2.82 -5.34 -19.48
CA LEU A 151 2.56 -4.13 -20.25
C LEU A 151 1.80 -4.44 -21.55
N ILE A 152 2.23 -5.45 -22.30
CA ILE A 152 1.55 -5.91 -23.52
C ILE A 152 0.13 -6.39 -23.21
N ALA A 153 -0.06 -7.12 -22.12
CA ALA A 153 -1.39 -7.62 -21.74
C ALA A 153 -2.35 -6.47 -21.40
N VAL A 154 -1.87 -5.40 -20.77
CA VAL A 154 -2.69 -4.21 -20.48
C VAL A 154 -3.02 -3.43 -21.76
N GLU A 155 -2.06 -3.28 -22.68
CA GLU A 155 -2.28 -2.63 -23.98
C GLU A 155 -3.34 -3.38 -24.80
N ALA A 156 -3.25 -4.72 -24.89
CA ALA A 156 -4.24 -5.54 -25.58
C ALA A 156 -5.65 -5.41 -24.96
N LEU A 157 -5.75 -5.33 -23.62
CA LEU A 157 -7.04 -5.10 -22.94
C LEU A 157 -7.61 -3.70 -23.21
N ALA A 158 -6.77 -2.71 -23.51
CA ALA A 158 -7.21 -1.35 -23.83
C ALA A 158 -7.71 -1.23 -25.27
N ASP A 159 -7.13 -1.97 -26.21
CA ASP A 159 -7.54 -1.99 -27.62
C ASP A 159 -8.87 -2.73 -27.87
N ASP A 160 -9.25 -3.64 -26.96
CA ASP A 160 -10.49 -4.43 -27.04
C ASP A 160 -11.73 -3.72 -26.41
N LEU A 161 -11.59 -2.50 -25.90
CA LEU A 161 -12.63 -1.69 -25.24
C LEU A 161 -13.17 -0.55 -26.12
#